data_AF-A0A5Q2TMT5-F1
#
_entry.id   AF-A0A5Q2TMT5-F1
#
_cell.length_a   1.000
_cell.length_b   1.000
_cell.length_c   1.000
_cell.angle_alpha   90.00
_cell.angle_beta   90.00
_cell.angle_gamma   90.00
#
_symmetry.space_group_name_H-M   'P 1'
#
loop_
_entity.id
_entity.type
_entity.pdbx_description
1 polymer ?
#
loop_
_entity_poly.entity_id
_entity_poly.type
_entity_poly.pdbx_seq_one_letter_code
_entity_poly.pdbx_strand_id
1 'polypeptide(L)' 'MSVDNIIPDQETLDRFKERFEEIREVKDNEIKTIRLAALMTDMESAYDIPLVGPLRIAAFNQSFSEVMELYKQVSQARCF' A
#
# COMPACT_ATOMS: atom_id res chain seq x y z
N MET A 1 -14.57 -0.84 -26.75
CA MET A 1 -13.68 -1.37 -25.71
C MET A 1 -13.82 -0.42 -24.54
N SER A 2 -14.63 -0.80 -23.55
CA SER A 2 -14.80 -0.01 -22.35
C SER A 2 -13.52 -0.18 -21.53
N VAL A 3 -12.86 0.93 -21.20
CA VAL A 3 -11.77 0.92 -20.23
C VAL A 3 -12.47 0.73 -18.90
N ASP A 4 -12.45 -0.48 -18.36
CA ASP A 4 -12.96 -0.74 -17.03
C ASP A 4 -12.19 0.18 -16.08
N ASN A 5 -12.90 1.17 -15.53
CA ASN A 5 -12.35 2.03 -14.48
C ASN A 5 -11.96 1.10 -13.34
N ILE A 6 -10.66 0.89 -13.14
CA ILE A 6 -10.12 0.26 -11.94
C ILE A 6 -10.33 1.28 -10.82
N ILE A 7 -11.54 1.31 -10.29
CA ILE A 7 -11.82 1.95 -9.01
C ILE A 7 -11.11 1.07 -7.98
N PRO A 8 -10.27 1.62 -7.08
CA PRO A 8 -9.69 0.85 -5.99
C PRO A 8 -10.86 0.25 -5.24
N ASP A 9 -10.89 -1.08 -5.14
CA ASP A 9 -11.90 -1.74 -4.34
C ASP A 9 -11.71 -1.28 -2.88
N GLN A 10 -12.70 -0.53 -2.37
CA GLN A 10 -12.66 0.03 -1.02
C GLN A 10 -12.50 -1.08 0.02
N GLU A 11 -13.09 -2.25 -0.23
CA GLU A 11 -12.95 -3.43 0.62
C GLU A 11 -11.48 -3.89 0.69
N THR A 12 -10.79 -3.96 -0.45
CA THR A 12 -9.36 -4.28 -0.50
C THR A 12 -8.51 -3.25 0.26
N LEU A 13 -8.82 -1.95 0.16
CA LEU A 13 -8.12 -0.91 0.90
C LEU A 13 -8.31 -1.05 2.41
N ASP A 14 -9.54 -1.29 2.85
CA ASP A 14 -9.87 -1.45 4.27
C ASP A 14 -9.18 -2.68 4.86
N ARG A 15 -9.12 -3.80 4.11
CA ARG A 15 -8.35 -4.99 4.51
C ARG A 15 -6.85 -4.73 4.67
N PHE A 16 -6.27 -3.88 3.83
CA PHE A 16 -4.87 -3.48 4.01
C PHE A 16 -4.67 -2.56 5.21
N LYS A 17 -5.62 -1.66 5.52
CA LYS A 17 -5.59 -0.83 6.74
C LYS A 17 -5.67 -1.71 7.99
N GLU A 18 -6.57 -2.67 8.03
CA GLU A 18 -6.70 -3.63 9.14
C GLU A 18 -5.41 -4.42 9.35
N ARG A 19 -4.87 -5.01 8.26
CA ARG A 19 -3.62 -5.77 8.32
C ARG A 19 -2.44 -4.90 8.76
N PHE A 20 -2.41 -3.62 8.39
CA PHE A 20 -1.38 -2.70 8.87
C PHE A 20 -1.43 -2.54 10.39
N GLU A 21 -2.61 -2.27 10.95
CA GLU A 21 -2.80 -2.13 12.40
C GLU A 21 -2.43 -3.43 13.14
N GLU A 22 -2.81 -4.59 12.62
CA GLU A 22 -2.38 -5.89 13.18
C GLU A 22 -0.85 -6.05 13.21
N ILE A 23 -0.15 -5.58 12.17
CA ILE A 23 1.31 -5.68 12.09
C ILE A 23 1.97 -4.70 13.07
N ARG A 24 1.39 -3.50 13.29
CA ARG A 24 1.93 -2.50 14.23
C ARG A 24 1.99 -3.02 15.66
N GLU A 25 1.03 -3.85 16.05
CA GLU A 25 0.93 -4.48 17.38
C GLU A 25 1.91 -5.66 17.59
N VAL A 26 2.60 -6.13 16.53
CA VAL A 26 3.62 -7.17 16.66
C VAL A 26 4.79 -6.65 17.52
N LYS A 27 5.19 -7.41 18.55
CA LYS A 27 6.28 -7.00 19.46
C LYS A 27 7.67 -7.33 18.92
N ASP A 28 7.77 -8.38 18.11
CA ASP A 28 9.00 -8.80 17.48
C ASP A 28 9.29 -7.91 16.26
N ASN A 29 10.38 -7.14 16.32
CA ASN A 29 10.73 -6.17 15.28
C ASN A 29 11.16 -6.84 13.97
N GLU A 30 11.78 -8.02 14.01
CA GLU A 30 12.17 -8.75 12.80
C GLU A 30 10.92 -9.26 12.08
N ILE A 31 10.00 -9.91 12.80
CA ILE A 31 8.73 -10.37 12.26
C ILE A 31 7.89 -9.20 11.75
N LYS A 32 7.82 -8.09 12.50
CA LYS A 32 7.13 -6.87 12.08
C LYS A 32 7.68 -6.36 10.74
N THR A 33 9.00 -6.23 10.63
CA THR A 33 9.66 -5.74 9.42
C THR A 33 9.36 -6.61 8.21
N ILE A 34 9.41 -7.94 8.36
CA ILE A 34 9.08 -8.89 7.30
C ILE A 34 7.61 -8.76 6.88
N ARG A 35 6.69 -8.65 7.85
CA ARG A 35 5.25 -8.52 7.55
C ARG A 35 4.92 -7.17 6.89
N LEU A 36 5.57 -6.08 7.28
CA LEU A 36 5.42 -4.77 6.63
C LEU A 36 5.95 -4.81 5.19
N ALA A 37 7.10 -5.44 4.94
CA ALA A 37 7.61 -5.62 3.59
C ALA A 37 6.64 -6.43 2.71
N ALA A 38 6.09 -7.52 3.25
CA ALA A 38 5.08 -8.31 2.56
C ALA A 38 3.81 -7.51 2.27
N LEU A 39 3.34 -6.69 3.23
CA LEU A 39 2.19 -5.81 3.02
C LEU A 39 2.44 -4.80 1.89
N MET A 40 3.63 -4.20 1.82
CA MET A 40 3.99 -3.31 0.71
C MET A 40 3.92 -4.02 -0.64
N THR A 41 4.51 -5.22 -0.76
CA THR A 41 4.47 -6.01 -2.00
C THR A 41 3.04 -6.38 -2.41
N ASP A 42 2.19 -6.73 -1.45
CA ASP A 42 0.79 -7.04 -1.74
C ASP A 42 0.02 -5.80 -2.23
N MET A 43 0.27 -4.62 -1.65
CA MET A 43 -0.32 -3.36 -2.10
C MET A 43 0.17 -2.96 -3.50
N GLU A 44 1.48 -3.12 -3.77
CA GLU A 44 2.08 -2.87 -5.08
C GLU A 44 1.39 -3.71 -6.16
N SER A 45 1.18 -4.99 -5.89
CA SER A 45 0.52 -5.91 -6.83
C SER A 45 -0.98 -5.67 -6.97
N ALA A 46 -1.69 -5.29 -5.90
CA ALA A 46 -3.14 -5.12 -5.93
C ALA A 46 -3.57 -3.85 -6.66
N TYR A 47 -2.76 -2.80 -6.59
CA TYR A 47 -3.08 -1.50 -7.18
C TYR A 47 -2.18 -1.09 -8.35
N ASP A 48 -1.23 -1.93 -8.76
CA ASP A 48 -0.21 -1.59 -9.75
C ASP A 48 0.56 -0.29 -9.39
N ILE A 49 0.97 -0.17 -8.12
CA ILE A 49 1.65 1.04 -7.62
C ILE A 49 2.95 1.25 -8.41
N PRO A 50 3.14 2.38 -9.10
CA PRO A 50 4.37 2.65 -9.82
C PRO A 50 5.50 2.95 -8.83
N LEU A 51 6.55 2.13 -8.84
CA LEU A 51 7.73 2.33 -7.98
C LEU A 51 8.75 3.31 -8.58
N VAL A 52 8.68 3.55 -9.88
CA VAL A 52 9.61 4.40 -10.63
C VAL A 52 8.88 5.30 -11.61
N GLY A 53 9.53 6.40 -12.00
CA GLY A 53 8.98 7.37 -12.94
C GLY A 53 8.13 8.42 -12.20
N PRO A 54 8.70 9.61 -11.90
CA PRO A 54 8.04 10.65 -11.12
C PRO A 54 6.65 11.05 -11.65
N LEU A 55 6.48 11.09 -12.97
CA LEU A 55 5.20 11.41 -13.59
C LEU A 55 4.13 10.32 -13.36
N ARG A 56 4.52 9.05 -13.40
CA ARG A 56 3.60 7.93 -13.13
C ARG A 56 3.20 7.91 -11.67
N ILE A 57 4.15 8.13 -10.77
CA ILE A 57 3.92 8.25 -9.33
C ILE A 57 2.96 9.41 -9.03
N ALA A 58 3.19 10.58 -9.63
CA ALA A 58 2.34 11.74 -9.45
C ALA A 58 0.91 11.49 -9.95
N ALA A 59 0.77 10.89 -11.14
CA ALA A 59 -0.54 10.53 -11.69
C ALA A 59 -1.27 9.51 -10.81
N PHE A 60 -0.58 8.48 -10.34
CA PHE A 60 -1.16 7.49 -9.43
C PHE A 60 -1.63 8.14 -8.11
N ASN A 61 -0.79 8.98 -7.49
CA ASN A 61 -1.13 9.67 -6.25
C ASN A 61 -2.32 10.62 -6.40
N GLN A 62 -2.52 11.21 -7.59
CA GLN A 62 -3.68 12.05 -7.88
C GLN A 62 -4.97 11.23 -7.99
N SER A 63 -4.90 10.04 -8.58
CA SER A 63 -6.08 9.17 -8.77
C SER A 63 -6.41 8.35 -7.53
N PHE A 64 -5.40 7.94 -6.74
CA PHE A 64 -5.52 6.98 -5.65
C PHE A 64 -4.76 7.45 -4.40
N SER A 65 -5.11 8.66 -3.93
CA SER A 65 -4.41 9.31 -2.82
C SER A 65 -4.43 8.50 -1.53
N GLU A 66 -5.55 7.86 -1.18
CA GLU A 66 -5.66 7.06 0.05
C GLU A 66 -4.78 5.81 0.02
N VAL A 67 -4.71 5.11 -1.13
CA VAL A 67 -3.83 3.95 -1.31
C VAL A 67 -2.38 4.37 -1.13
N MET A 68 -1.98 5.49 -1.77
CA MET A 68 -0.62 6.00 -1.68
C MET A 68 -0.29 6.53 -0.27
N GLU A 69 -1.26 7.09 0.44
CA GLU A 69 -1.10 7.51 1.84
C GLU A 69 -0.82 6.31 2.74
N LEU A 70 -1.64 5.26 2.67
CA LEU A 70 -1.41 4.03 3.42
C LEU A 70 -0.05 3.42 3.08
N TYR A 71 0.29 3.33 1.79
CA TYR A 71 1.57 2.77 1.33
C TYR A 71 2.77 3.51 1.93
N LYS A 72 2.70 4.85 2.02
CA LYS A 72 3.72 5.67 2.68
C LYS A 72 3.78 5.41 4.19
N GLN A 73 2.64 5.24 4.86
CA GLN A 73 2.61 4.91 6.29
C GLN A 73 3.28 3.55 6.56
N VAL A 74 2.96 2.53 5.76
CA VAL A 74 3.59 1.20 5.84
C VAL A 74 5.10 1.29 5.59
N SER A 75 5.51 2.04 4.56
CA SER A 75 6.91 2.25 4.22
C SER A 75 7.69 2.92 5.36
N GLN A 76 7.11 3.96 5.98
CA GLN A 76 7.70 4.64 7.13
C GLN A 76 7.82 3.69 8.33
N ALA A 77 6.76 2.96 8.66
CA ALA A 77 6.76 2.02 9.78
C ALA A 77 7.77 0.87 9.63
N ARG A 78 8.23 0.57 8.40
CA ARG A 78 9.26 -0.44 8.14
C ARG A 78 10.68 0.10 8.33
N CYS A 79 10.88 1.40 8.12
CA CYS A 79 12.20 2.03 8.18
C CYS A 79 12.61 2.46 9.60
N PHE A 80 11.67 2.49 10.56
CA PHE A 80 11.87 2.89 11.95
C PHE A 80 11.51 1.75 12.90
#